data_AF-A0A7C2LR10-F1
#
_entry.id   AF-A0A7C2LR10-F1
#
_cell.length_a   1.000
_cell.length_b   1.000
_cell.length_c   1.000
_cell.angle_alpha   90.00
_cell.angle_beta   90.00
_cell.angle_gamma   90.00
#
_symmetry.space_group_name_H-M   'P 1'
#
loop_
_entity.id
_entity.type
_entity.pdbx_description
1 polymer ?
#
loop_
_entity_poly.entity_id
_entity_poly.type
_entity_poly.pdbx_seq_one_letter_code
_entity_poly.pdbx_strand_id
1 'polypeptide(L)'
;MKKDVPSTIFVGKTKQLENPQGNVQLIAAFPLNAKLELDTLRSEVTYTVPWHHFCRAGSESLSSMVSFAEQLLEEGLVQPEKVYALFKEYISKLTPRLGSNIRIIHSKLDGRNIVMGPAKVIWRGNGIIKVRRLILGGGVYDGLNVPKSPGDYAITELKKESMYTVTKYYSLNGSPKGEYYNICTPIEMYDTYVRYVDLGVDVVRPFGKEPRIIDQDEPREACAAGKLPEHIMKKAFDVAEELVKQLT
;
A
#
# COMPACT_ATOMS: atom_id res chain seq x y z
N MET A 1 9.33 28.40 9.42
CA MET A 1 9.20 27.91 8.03
C MET A 1 8.69 26.47 8.09
N LYS A 2 7.39 26.22 7.89
CA LYS A 2 6.88 24.84 7.72
C LYS A 2 7.36 24.36 6.34
N LYS A 3 8.57 23.84 6.27
CA LYS A 3 9.15 23.21 5.07
C LYS A 3 9.19 21.72 5.35
N ASP A 4 8.16 21.02 4.90
CA ASP A 4 8.17 19.61 4.51
C ASP A 4 6.82 19.38 3.82
N VAL A 5 6.81 19.54 2.51
CA VAL A 5 5.65 19.20 1.65
C VAL A 5 5.45 17.68 1.75
N PRO A 6 4.20 17.19 1.72
CA PRO A 6 3.86 15.83 2.09
C PRO A 6 4.67 14.74 1.38
N SER A 7 4.65 13.55 1.96
CA SER A 7 5.18 12.26 1.46
C SER A 7 4.61 11.83 0.08
N THR A 8 4.19 12.77 -0.77
CA THR A 8 3.69 12.64 -2.13
C THR A 8 4.76 12.03 -3.02
N ILE A 9 4.33 11.05 -3.81
CA ILE A 9 5.17 10.39 -4.80
C ILE A 9 4.62 10.78 -6.16
N PHE A 10 5.44 11.40 -7.00
CA PHE A 10 5.04 11.63 -8.39
C PHE A 10 5.23 10.34 -9.16
N VAL A 11 4.16 9.84 -9.74
CA VAL A 11 4.17 8.57 -10.47
C VAL A 11 4.03 8.81 -11.96
N GLY A 12 4.64 7.95 -12.77
CA GLY A 12 4.54 8.02 -14.22
C GLY A 12 5.32 9.13 -14.89
N LYS A 13 4.98 9.39 -16.16
CA LYS A 13 5.67 10.39 -16.98
C LYS A 13 4.92 11.71 -16.93
N THR A 14 5.66 12.78 -16.71
CA THR A 14 5.21 14.14 -16.97
C THR A 14 4.86 14.27 -18.45
N LYS A 15 3.64 14.67 -18.77
CA LYS A 15 3.18 14.85 -20.16
C LYS A 15 2.89 16.32 -20.41
N GLN A 16 3.57 16.90 -21.39
CA GLN A 16 3.17 18.20 -21.92
C GLN A 16 1.86 18.03 -22.69
N LEU A 17 0.85 18.81 -22.34
CA LEU A 17 -0.44 18.78 -23.02
C LEU A 17 -0.32 19.68 -24.24
N GLU A 18 -0.78 19.16 -25.38
CA GLU A 18 -0.88 19.94 -26.61
C GLU A 18 -2.06 20.90 -26.49
N ASN A 19 -1.85 22.02 -25.81
CA ASN A 19 -2.81 23.10 -25.70
C ASN A 19 -2.11 24.48 -25.77
N PRO A 20 -2.84 25.55 -26.12
CA PRO A 20 -2.25 26.89 -26.30
C PRO A 20 -1.60 27.46 -25.02
N GLN A 21 -1.94 26.90 -23.85
CA GLN A 21 -1.45 27.35 -22.55
C GLN A 21 -0.15 26.66 -22.13
N GLY A 22 0.29 25.63 -22.85
CA GLY A 22 1.50 24.86 -22.52
C GLY A 22 1.37 24.07 -21.20
N ASN A 23 0.16 23.63 -20.85
CA ASN A 23 -0.07 22.96 -19.57
C ASN A 23 0.68 21.63 -19.49
N VAL A 24 1.03 21.24 -18.26
CA VAL A 24 1.70 19.97 -17.97
C VAL A 24 0.78 19.10 -17.13
N GLN A 25 0.69 17.81 -17.47
CA GLN A 25 0.04 16.80 -16.67
C GLN A 25 1.08 16.06 -15.82
N LEU A 26 0.79 15.98 -14.53
CA LEU A 26 1.49 15.17 -13.55
C LEU A 26 0.52 14.15 -12.96
N ILE A 27 1.01 12.97 -12.63
CA ILE A 27 0.26 11.98 -11.86
C ILE A 27 0.98 11.86 -10.51
N ALA A 28 0.21 11.93 -9.43
CA ALA A 28 0.75 11.83 -8.07
C ALA A 28 -0.01 10.76 -7.29
N ALA A 29 0.72 9.97 -6.52
CA ALA A 29 0.19 9.09 -5.51
C ALA A 29 0.29 9.77 -4.14
N PHE A 30 -0.81 9.73 -3.41
CA PHE A 30 -0.88 10.12 -1.99
C PHE A 30 -0.94 8.85 -1.15
N PRO A 31 0.22 8.31 -0.71
CA PRO A 31 0.25 7.18 0.21
C PRO A 31 -0.31 7.58 1.58
N LEU A 32 -0.44 6.60 2.48
CA LEU A 32 -1.06 6.82 3.79
C LEU A 32 -0.46 8.00 4.56
N ASN A 33 0.86 8.10 4.66
CA ASN A 33 1.51 9.19 5.40
C ASN A 33 1.15 10.57 4.82
N ALA A 34 1.15 10.70 3.49
CA ALA A 34 0.74 11.93 2.82
C ALA A 34 -0.73 12.29 3.12
N LYS A 35 -1.62 11.29 3.20
CA LYS A 35 -3.04 11.50 3.56
C LYS A 35 -3.18 12.00 5.01
N LEU A 36 -2.42 11.43 5.95
CA LEU A 36 -2.45 11.84 7.36
C LEU A 36 -1.85 13.25 7.56
N GLU A 37 -0.83 13.60 6.78
CA GLU A 37 -0.28 14.97 6.74
C GLU A 37 -1.32 15.95 6.17
N LEU A 38 -2.01 15.58 5.10
CA LEU A 38 -3.09 16.39 4.53
C LEU A 38 -4.27 16.56 5.49
N ASP A 39 -4.63 15.54 6.27
CA ASP A 39 -5.62 15.64 7.35
C ASP A 39 -5.19 16.72 8.36
N THR A 40 -3.92 16.70 8.77
CA THR A 40 -3.36 17.68 9.72
C THR A 40 -3.44 19.09 9.16
N LEU A 41 -2.99 19.30 7.92
CA LEU A 41 -3.03 20.62 7.28
C LEU A 41 -4.46 21.15 7.12
N ARG A 42 -5.40 20.28 6.75
CA ARG A 42 -6.81 20.66 6.59
C ARG A 42 -7.45 21.03 7.94
N SER A 43 -7.07 20.33 9.01
CA SER A 43 -7.58 20.58 10.36
C SER A 43 -7.23 21.97 10.91
N GLU A 44 -6.24 22.66 10.32
CA GLU A 44 -5.90 24.04 10.68
C GLU A 44 -6.95 25.07 10.21
N VAL A 45 -7.82 24.69 9.27
CA VAL A 45 -8.76 25.62 8.61
C VAL A 45 -10.22 25.22 8.85
N THR A 46 -10.52 23.93 9.00
CA THR A 46 -11.90 23.45 9.26
C THR A 46 -11.88 22.08 9.95
N TYR A 47 -13.02 21.68 10.53
CA TYR A 47 -13.19 20.37 11.13
C TYR A 47 -12.77 19.27 10.15
N THR A 48 -11.86 18.43 10.63
CA THR A 48 -11.31 17.31 9.87
C THR A 48 -11.26 16.11 10.78
N VAL A 49 -12.12 15.13 10.51
CA VAL A 49 -12.10 13.88 11.28
C VAL A 49 -10.80 13.11 11.02
N PRO A 50 -10.27 12.34 12.01
CA PRO A 50 -9.09 11.51 11.79
C PRO A 50 -9.29 10.55 10.61
N TRP A 51 -8.26 10.36 9.79
CA TRP A 51 -8.29 9.51 8.59
C TRP A 51 -9.22 10.05 7.49
N HIS A 52 -9.45 11.36 7.42
CA HIS A 52 -10.33 12.01 6.43
C HIS A 52 -9.94 11.60 5.01
N HIS A 53 -8.70 11.87 4.58
CA HIS A 53 -8.28 11.59 3.20
C HIS A 53 -8.18 10.08 2.91
N PHE A 54 -7.91 9.25 3.92
CA PHE A 54 -7.97 7.79 3.80
C PHE A 54 -9.41 7.31 3.52
N CYS A 55 -10.39 7.81 4.28
CA CYS A 55 -11.81 7.50 4.09
C CYS A 55 -12.35 8.03 2.77
N ARG A 56 -11.98 9.25 2.37
CA ARG A 56 -12.33 9.85 1.07
C ARG A 56 -11.79 9.05 -0.11
N ALA A 57 -10.61 8.45 0.03
CA ALA A 57 -10.04 7.57 -0.98
C ALA A 57 -10.61 6.14 -0.97
N GLY A 58 -11.52 5.84 -0.03
CA GLY A 58 -12.11 4.53 0.21
C GLY A 58 -13.37 4.26 -0.61
N SER A 59 -14.37 3.63 0.03
CA SER A 59 -15.70 3.43 -0.53
C SER A 59 -16.56 4.68 -0.40
N GLU A 60 -17.63 4.75 -1.19
CA GLU A 60 -18.64 5.81 -1.07
C GLU A 60 -19.17 5.92 0.36
N SER A 61 -19.40 4.78 1.02
CA SER A 61 -19.86 4.74 2.41
C SER A 61 -18.89 5.39 3.40
N LEU A 62 -17.57 5.19 3.23
CA LEU A 62 -16.55 5.85 4.05
C LEU A 62 -16.53 7.35 3.79
N SER A 63 -16.67 7.76 2.53
CA SER A 63 -16.73 9.17 2.15
C SER A 63 -17.98 9.87 2.72
N SER A 64 -19.16 9.25 2.63
CA SER A 64 -20.39 9.78 3.22
C SER A 64 -20.30 9.88 4.74
N MET A 65 -19.69 8.89 5.41
CA MET A 65 -19.47 8.90 6.86
C MET A 65 -18.63 10.11 7.30
N VAL A 66 -17.58 10.46 6.55
CA VAL A 66 -16.78 11.67 6.80
C VAL A 66 -17.64 12.93 6.68
N SER A 67 -18.37 13.09 5.57
CA SER A 67 -19.22 14.28 5.36
C SER A 67 -20.24 14.45 6.48
N PHE A 68 -20.92 13.35 6.87
CA PHE A 68 -21.91 13.38 7.93
C PHE A 68 -21.30 13.75 9.28
N ALA A 69 -20.16 13.17 9.63
CA ALA A 69 -19.48 13.45 10.89
C ALA A 69 -18.98 14.90 10.98
N GLU A 70 -18.42 15.43 9.90
CA GLU A 70 -17.97 16.83 9.85
C GLU A 70 -19.14 17.81 9.93
N GLN A 71 -20.26 17.52 9.27
CA GLN A 71 -21.47 18.34 9.39
C GLN A 71 -21.99 18.40 10.82
N LEU A 72 -22.04 17.27 11.55
CA LEU A 72 -22.46 17.27 12.96
C LEU A 72 -21.54 18.12 13.85
N LEU A 73 -20.25 18.19 13.54
CA LEU A 73 -19.28 19.03 14.25
C LEU A 73 -19.45 20.50 13.91
N GLU A 74 -19.66 20.83 12.63
CA GLU A 74 -19.95 22.20 12.16
C GLU A 74 -21.24 22.75 12.79
N GLU A 75 -22.28 21.93 12.91
CA GLU A 75 -23.55 22.30 13.54
C GLU A 75 -23.49 22.30 15.09
N GLY A 76 -22.36 21.91 15.68
CA GLY A 76 -22.19 21.87 17.14
C GLY A 76 -23.05 20.82 17.86
N LEU A 77 -23.54 19.81 17.12
CA LEU A 77 -24.43 18.77 17.64
C LEU A 77 -23.69 17.69 18.45
N VAL A 78 -22.37 17.57 18.26
CA VAL A 78 -21.53 16.57 18.92
C VAL A 78 -20.17 17.16 19.30
N GLN A 79 -19.53 16.54 20.29
CA GLN A 79 -18.17 16.93 20.73
C GLN A 79 -17.10 16.30 19.82
N PRO A 80 -16.12 17.07 19.33
CA PRO A 80 -15.03 16.57 18.48
C PRO A 80 -14.32 15.34 19.03
N GLU A 81 -14.01 15.33 20.33
CA GLU A 81 -13.21 14.29 20.97
C GLU A 81 -13.91 12.92 20.88
N LYS A 82 -15.24 12.90 21.01
CA LYS A 82 -16.05 11.67 20.92
C LYS A 82 -16.08 11.16 19.48
N VAL A 83 -16.32 12.04 18.52
CA VAL A 83 -16.33 11.67 17.09
C VAL A 83 -14.96 11.14 16.67
N TYR A 84 -13.88 11.81 17.08
CA TYR A 84 -12.52 11.43 16.72
C TYR A 84 -12.12 10.08 17.32
N ALA A 85 -12.52 9.79 18.56
CA ALA A 85 -12.30 8.49 19.18
C ALA A 85 -13.02 7.36 18.42
N LEU A 86 -14.28 7.57 18.04
CA LEU A 86 -15.06 6.59 17.27
C LEU A 86 -14.46 6.34 15.88
N PHE A 87 -13.99 7.39 15.20
CA PHE A 87 -13.29 7.25 13.90
C PHE A 87 -12.03 6.40 14.04
N LYS A 88 -11.16 6.73 15.01
CA LYS A 88 -9.93 5.96 15.25
C LYS A 88 -10.25 4.49 15.55
N GLU A 89 -11.24 4.22 16.39
CA GLU A 89 -11.67 2.86 16.70
C GLU A 89 -12.20 2.12 15.45
N TYR A 90 -13.10 2.76 14.69
CA TYR A 90 -13.69 2.17 13.49
C TYR A 90 -12.62 1.82 12.44
N ILE A 91 -11.72 2.77 12.14
CA ILE A 91 -10.65 2.57 11.16
C ILE A 91 -9.63 1.52 11.64
N SER A 92 -9.35 1.44 12.95
CA SER A 92 -8.50 0.37 13.50
C SER A 92 -9.07 -1.03 13.24
N LYS A 93 -10.41 -1.16 13.22
CA LYS A 93 -11.13 -2.43 12.98
C LYS A 93 -11.44 -2.70 11.51
N LEU A 94 -11.32 -1.70 10.64
CA LEU A 94 -11.61 -1.81 9.21
C LEU A 94 -10.65 -2.79 8.53
N THR A 95 -11.09 -4.01 8.27
CA THR A 95 -10.33 -5.02 7.51
C THR A 95 -11.27 -5.88 6.68
N PRO A 96 -10.80 -6.49 5.59
CA PRO A 96 -11.57 -7.45 4.82
C PRO A 96 -12.20 -8.56 5.66
N ARG A 97 -13.37 -9.03 5.25
CA ARG A 97 -14.09 -10.10 5.94
C ARG A 97 -13.41 -11.45 5.68
N LEU A 98 -13.43 -12.34 6.67
CA LEU A 98 -12.97 -13.71 6.45
C LEU A 98 -13.81 -14.37 5.35
N GLY A 99 -13.15 -15.07 4.42
CA GLY A 99 -13.81 -15.73 3.30
C GLY A 99 -14.17 -14.84 2.12
N SER A 100 -14.10 -13.51 2.24
CA SER A 100 -14.36 -12.61 1.11
C SER A 100 -13.19 -12.60 0.12
N ASN A 101 -13.47 -12.21 -1.11
CA ASN A 101 -12.44 -11.92 -2.10
C ASN A 101 -12.06 -10.45 -2.02
N ILE A 102 -10.77 -10.17 -2.13
CA ILE A 102 -10.24 -8.81 -2.23
C ILE A 102 -9.36 -8.63 -3.46
N ARG A 103 -9.12 -7.37 -3.80
CA ARG A 103 -8.11 -6.94 -4.76
C ARG A 103 -6.91 -6.34 -4.02
N ILE A 104 -5.70 -6.57 -4.53
CA ILE A 104 -4.49 -5.87 -4.09
C ILE A 104 -4.13 -4.90 -5.20
N ILE A 105 -4.21 -3.60 -4.90
CA ILE A 105 -3.86 -2.51 -5.83
C ILE A 105 -2.39 -2.17 -5.61
N HIS A 106 -1.55 -2.63 -6.54
CA HIS A 106 -0.11 -2.42 -6.55
C HIS A 106 0.22 -1.29 -7.52
N SER A 107 0.48 -0.10 -6.98
CA SER A 107 0.75 1.09 -7.78
C SER A 107 2.26 1.22 -8.01
N LYS A 108 2.72 1.16 -9.25
CA LYS A 108 4.15 1.29 -9.61
C LYS A 108 4.58 2.76 -9.63
N LEU A 109 5.89 3.02 -9.46
CA LEU A 109 6.47 4.36 -9.59
C LEU A 109 6.33 4.95 -11.00
N ASP A 110 6.19 4.09 -12.02
CA ASP A 110 5.90 4.49 -13.40
C ASP A 110 4.41 4.81 -13.67
N GLY A 111 3.57 4.85 -12.63
CA GLY A 111 2.17 5.26 -12.72
C GLY A 111 1.21 4.15 -13.13
N ARG A 112 1.71 2.94 -13.44
CA ARG A 112 0.83 1.79 -13.69
C ARG A 112 0.19 1.30 -12.39
N ASN A 113 -1.08 0.95 -12.46
CA ASN A 113 -1.79 0.25 -11.38
C ASN A 113 -1.99 -1.21 -11.77
N ILE A 114 -1.31 -2.11 -11.07
CA ILE A 114 -1.47 -3.55 -11.24
C ILE A 114 -2.50 -4.02 -10.22
N VAL A 115 -3.63 -4.54 -10.71
CA VAL A 115 -4.67 -5.10 -9.85
C VAL A 115 -4.48 -6.61 -9.75
N MET A 116 -4.01 -7.06 -8.59
CA MET A 116 -3.84 -8.47 -8.28
C MET A 116 -5.09 -9.05 -7.61
N GLY A 117 -5.57 -10.19 -8.11
CA GLY A 117 -6.69 -10.91 -7.51
C GLY A 117 -7.65 -11.53 -8.55
N PRO A 118 -8.82 -12.03 -8.10
CA PRO A 118 -9.29 -12.00 -6.71
C PRO A 118 -8.43 -12.87 -5.77
N ALA A 119 -8.22 -12.38 -4.54
CA ALA A 119 -7.53 -13.12 -3.49
C ALA A 119 -8.49 -13.40 -2.33
N LYS A 120 -8.63 -14.67 -1.93
CA LYS A 120 -9.57 -15.07 -0.87
C LYS A 120 -8.95 -14.87 0.50
N VAL A 121 -9.61 -14.14 1.39
CA VAL A 121 -9.18 -13.97 2.79
C VAL A 121 -9.35 -15.29 3.53
N ILE A 122 -8.24 -15.90 3.95
CA ILE A 122 -8.22 -17.19 4.66
C ILE A 122 -7.95 -17.05 6.16
N TRP A 123 -7.46 -15.89 6.59
CA TRP A 123 -7.24 -15.58 8.00
C TRP A 123 -7.25 -14.06 8.21
N ARG A 124 -7.72 -13.60 9.38
CA ARG A 124 -7.66 -12.20 9.83
C ARG A 124 -7.49 -12.11 11.34
N GLY A 125 -6.73 -11.12 11.81
CA GLY A 125 -6.56 -10.83 13.24
C GLY A 125 -5.54 -9.71 13.46
N ASN A 126 -5.76 -8.86 14.48
CA ASN A 126 -4.82 -7.82 14.91
C ASN A 126 -4.27 -6.92 13.76
N GLY A 127 -5.15 -6.49 12.85
CA GLY A 127 -4.77 -5.64 11.70
C GLY A 127 -4.01 -6.39 10.59
N ILE A 128 -3.91 -7.71 10.67
CA ILE A 128 -3.27 -8.58 9.67
C ILE A 128 -4.35 -9.40 8.97
N ILE A 129 -4.21 -9.59 7.65
CA ILE A 129 -4.96 -10.56 6.87
C ILE A 129 -4.00 -11.47 6.09
N LYS A 130 -4.40 -12.72 5.89
CA LYS A 130 -3.75 -13.63 4.93
C LYS A 130 -4.71 -13.92 3.81
N VAL A 131 -4.25 -13.75 2.59
CA VAL A 131 -5.04 -14.02 1.39
C VAL A 131 -4.41 -15.10 0.53
N ARG A 132 -5.23 -15.97 -0.03
CA ARG A 132 -4.81 -17.05 -0.91
C ARG A 132 -5.15 -16.73 -2.36
N ARG A 133 -4.19 -16.94 -3.26
CA ARG A 133 -4.38 -16.89 -4.73
C ARG A 133 -3.93 -18.21 -5.36
N LEU A 134 -4.67 -18.66 -6.37
CA LEU A 134 -4.26 -19.75 -7.24
C LEU A 134 -3.39 -19.20 -8.38
N ILE A 135 -2.34 -19.91 -8.72
CA ILE A 135 -1.44 -19.57 -9.80
C ILE A 135 -1.83 -20.38 -11.03
N LEU A 136 -2.28 -19.66 -12.07
CA LEU A 136 -2.81 -20.29 -13.29
C LEU A 136 -1.75 -20.42 -14.40
N GLY A 137 -0.83 -19.46 -14.48
CA GLY A 137 0.21 -19.42 -15.50
C GLY A 137 1.49 -20.14 -15.09
N GLY A 138 2.27 -20.59 -16.08
CA GLY A 138 3.60 -21.14 -15.88
C GLY A 138 4.71 -20.07 -15.86
N GLY A 139 5.96 -20.52 -15.89
CA GLY A 139 7.15 -19.68 -15.99
C GLY A 139 8.10 -19.86 -14.81
N VAL A 140 8.64 -18.76 -14.31
CA VAL A 140 9.53 -18.72 -13.14
C VAL A 140 9.01 -17.65 -12.19
N TYR A 141 9.07 -17.89 -10.89
CA TYR A 141 8.84 -16.82 -9.93
C TYR A 141 10.01 -15.85 -9.95
N ASP A 142 9.71 -14.61 -10.28
CA ASP A 142 10.71 -13.55 -10.41
C ASP A 142 11.47 -13.35 -9.11
N GLY A 143 12.76 -13.04 -9.22
CA GLY A 143 13.69 -12.96 -8.10
C GLY A 143 14.03 -14.30 -7.44
N LEU A 144 13.09 -15.24 -7.31
CA LEU A 144 13.30 -16.54 -6.68
C LEU A 144 14.05 -17.53 -7.57
N ASN A 145 13.89 -17.40 -8.90
CA ASN A 145 14.43 -18.32 -9.90
C ASN A 145 13.99 -19.79 -9.66
N VAL A 146 12.72 -19.97 -9.28
CA VAL A 146 12.09 -21.29 -9.04
C VAL A 146 10.97 -21.49 -10.07
N PRO A 147 10.80 -22.69 -10.66
CA PRO A 147 9.73 -22.96 -11.62
C PRO A 147 8.38 -22.60 -11.04
N LYS A 148 7.51 -22.00 -11.84
CA LYS A 148 6.13 -21.66 -11.54
C LYS A 148 5.23 -22.58 -12.35
N SER A 149 4.32 -23.28 -11.68
CA SER A 149 3.47 -24.28 -12.31
C SER A 149 1.99 -23.96 -12.10
N PRO A 150 1.11 -24.24 -13.09
CA PRO A 150 -0.33 -24.19 -12.88
C PRO A 150 -0.74 -25.05 -11.68
N GLY A 151 -1.56 -24.51 -10.79
CA GLY A 151 -1.99 -25.18 -9.56
C GLY A 151 -1.16 -24.85 -8.32
N ASP A 152 0.02 -24.25 -8.48
CA ASP A 152 0.71 -23.58 -7.38
C ASP A 152 -0.23 -22.57 -6.70
N TYR A 153 0.04 -22.23 -5.45
CA TYR A 153 -0.70 -21.18 -4.75
C TYR A 153 0.21 -20.27 -3.96
N ALA A 154 -0.25 -19.03 -3.80
CA ALA A 154 0.42 -18.01 -3.01
C ALA A 154 -0.43 -17.68 -1.78
N ILE A 155 0.21 -17.59 -0.61
CA ILE A 155 -0.37 -17.00 0.58
C ILE A 155 0.34 -15.67 0.81
N THR A 156 -0.41 -14.56 0.68
CA THR A 156 0.10 -13.22 0.92
C THR A 156 -0.40 -12.71 2.26
N GLU A 157 0.51 -12.40 3.17
CA GLU A 157 0.24 -11.71 4.43
C GLU A 157 0.34 -10.19 4.22
N LEU A 158 -0.69 -9.49 4.68
CA LEU A 158 -0.85 -8.05 4.58
C LEU A 158 -1.16 -7.52 5.99
N LYS A 159 -0.28 -6.67 6.51
CA LYS A 159 -0.44 -6.02 7.81
C LYS A 159 -0.68 -4.53 7.59
N LYS A 160 -1.71 -3.97 8.23
CA LYS A 160 -1.98 -2.52 8.22
C LYS A 160 -0.71 -1.75 8.53
N GLU A 161 -0.48 -0.69 7.76
CA GLU A 161 0.62 0.27 7.95
C GLU A 161 2.03 -0.34 7.82
N SER A 162 2.15 -1.65 7.55
CA SER A 162 3.43 -2.27 7.24
C SER A 162 3.97 -1.71 5.94
N MET A 163 5.29 -1.53 5.88
CA MET A 163 6.01 -1.09 4.67
C MET A 163 6.43 -2.26 3.78
N TYR A 164 5.90 -3.46 4.03
CA TYR A 164 6.10 -4.59 3.14
C TYR A 164 4.94 -5.59 3.19
N THR A 165 4.74 -6.28 2.08
CA THR A 165 3.88 -7.47 2.01
C THR A 165 4.76 -8.73 2.07
N VAL A 166 4.22 -9.85 2.56
CA VAL A 166 4.93 -11.14 2.53
C VAL A 166 4.13 -12.13 1.69
N THR A 167 4.72 -12.64 0.61
CA THR A 167 4.10 -13.67 -0.22
C THR A 167 4.89 -14.97 -0.12
N LYS A 168 4.26 -16.02 0.39
CA LYS A 168 4.83 -17.37 0.42
C LYS A 168 4.23 -18.20 -0.71
N TYR A 169 5.09 -18.80 -1.53
CA TYR A 169 4.69 -19.63 -2.66
C TYR A 169 4.79 -21.12 -2.31
N TYR A 170 3.78 -21.87 -2.74
CA TYR A 170 3.67 -23.31 -2.53
C TYR A 170 3.35 -24.01 -3.84
N SER A 171 3.82 -25.24 -3.98
CA SER A 171 3.40 -26.14 -5.05
C SER A 171 1.94 -26.55 -4.88
N LEU A 172 1.34 -27.14 -5.92
CA LEU A 172 0.01 -27.75 -5.83
C LEU A 172 -0.11 -28.74 -4.65
N ASN A 173 0.96 -29.47 -4.36
CA ASN A 173 1.03 -30.46 -3.27
C ASN A 173 1.38 -29.84 -1.90
N GLY A 174 1.50 -28.51 -1.81
CA GLY A 174 1.78 -27.80 -0.56
C GLY A 174 3.25 -27.68 -0.18
N SER A 175 4.18 -28.10 -1.04
CA SER A 175 5.62 -27.94 -0.79
C SER A 175 6.03 -26.47 -0.91
N PRO A 176 6.78 -25.90 0.05
CA PRO A 176 7.25 -24.52 -0.04
C PRO A 176 8.22 -24.32 -1.21
N LYS A 177 8.09 -23.18 -1.89
CA LYS A 177 8.92 -22.81 -3.06
C LYS A 177 9.80 -21.59 -2.79
N GLY A 178 9.33 -20.69 -1.93
CA GLY A 178 10.07 -19.51 -1.51
C GLY A 178 9.16 -18.41 -0.98
N GLU A 179 9.79 -17.33 -0.51
CA GLU A 179 9.13 -16.17 0.09
C GLU A 179 9.57 -14.90 -0.64
N TYR A 180 8.63 -13.99 -0.87
CA TYR A 180 8.83 -12.73 -1.57
C TYR A 180 8.28 -11.59 -0.72
N TYR A 181 9.10 -10.56 -0.50
CA TYR A 181 8.79 -9.43 0.34
C TYR A 181 8.80 -8.16 -0.51
N ASN A 182 7.62 -7.63 -0.80
CA ASN A 182 7.47 -6.42 -1.59
C ASN A 182 7.59 -5.19 -0.70
N ILE A 183 8.64 -4.38 -0.82
CA ILE A 183 8.77 -3.15 -0.04
C ILE A 183 7.90 -2.06 -0.67
N CYS A 184 7.06 -1.45 0.14
CA CYS A 184 6.04 -0.52 -0.32
C CYS A 184 5.80 0.59 0.70
N THR A 185 5.03 1.59 0.31
CA THR A 185 4.47 2.56 1.27
C THR A 185 3.54 1.85 2.26
N PRO A 186 3.31 2.40 3.46
CA PRO A 186 2.43 1.79 4.47
C PRO A 186 1.10 1.28 3.88
N ILE A 187 0.82 0.00 4.11
CA ILE A 187 -0.32 -0.69 3.51
C ILE A 187 -1.64 -0.11 4.03
N GLU A 188 -2.46 0.36 3.08
CA GLU A 188 -3.82 0.82 3.32
C GLU A 188 -4.79 -0.35 3.09
N MET A 189 -5.67 -0.59 4.07
CA MET A 189 -6.58 -1.73 4.06
C MET A 189 -8.04 -1.28 4.15
N TYR A 190 -8.81 -1.62 3.13
CA TYR A 190 -10.24 -1.35 3.01
C TYR A 190 -11.04 -2.66 3.11
N ASP A 191 -12.37 -2.57 2.95
CA ASP A 191 -13.28 -3.71 3.08
C ASP A 191 -13.11 -4.77 1.97
N THR A 192 -12.83 -4.32 0.75
CA THR A 192 -12.84 -5.13 -0.48
C THR A 192 -11.51 -5.07 -1.23
N TYR A 193 -10.56 -4.26 -0.78
CA TYR A 193 -9.25 -4.15 -1.38
C TYR A 193 -8.19 -3.67 -0.39
N VAL A 194 -6.93 -3.88 -0.75
CA VAL A 194 -5.78 -3.22 -0.13
C VAL A 194 -5.05 -2.42 -1.20
N ARG A 195 -4.34 -1.36 -0.79
CA ARG A 195 -3.54 -0.57 -1.72
C ARG A 195 -2.23 -0.11 -1.08
N TYR A 196 -1.25 0.10 -1.93
CA TYR A 196 0.02 0.72 -1.60
C TYR A 196 0.70 1.20 -2.89
N VAL A 197 1.74 2.02 -2.73
CA VAL A 197 2.71 2.30 -3.79
C VAL A 197 3.90 1.38 -3.59
N ASP A 198 4.21 0.62 -4.63
CA ASP A 198 5.41 -0.19 -4.70
C ASP A 198 6.65 0.71 -4.79
N LEU A 199 7.65 0.46 -3.96
CA LEU A 199 8.87 1.28 -3.93
C LEU A 199 9.97 0.71 -4.82
N GLY A 200 9.71 -0.41 -5.51
CA GLY A 200 10.59 -0.98 -6.52
C GLY A 200 11.85 -1.63 -5.96
N VAL A 201 11.84 -1.99 -4.67
CA VAL A 201 12.86 -2.82 -4.01
C VAL A 201 12.18 -3.98 -3.31
N ASP A 202 12.78 -5.16 -3.40
CA ASP A 202 12.20 -6.39 -2.88
C ASP A 202 13.24 -7.25 -2.16
N VAL A 203 12.77 -8.09 -1.24
CA VAL A 203 13.59 -9.15 -0.64
C VAL A 203 13.02 -10.50 -1.08
N VAL A 204 13.88 -11.41 -1.52
CA VAL A 204 13.47 -12.76 -1.92
C VAL A 204 14.25 -13.81 -1.17
N ARG A 205 13.57 -14.87 -0.76
CA ARG A 205 14.15 -16.03 -0.08
C ARG A 205 13.68 -17.32 -0.75
N PRO A 206 14.46 -17.87 -1.69
CA PRO A 206 14.18 -19.20 -2.23
C PRO A 206 14.17 -20.25 -1.12
N PHE A 207 13.36 -21.29 -1.27
CA PHE A 207 13.30 -22.34 -0.25
C PHE A 207 14.69 -22.96 -0.01
N GLY A 208 15.11 -23.02 1.26
CA GLY A 208 16.41 -23.56 1.65
C GLY A 208 17.61 -22.66 1.29
N LYS A 209 17.40 -21.40 0.91
CA LYS A 209 18.47 -20.44 0.60
C LYS A 209 18.38 -19.19 1.48
N GLU A 210 19.49 -18.46 1.53
CA GLU A 210 19.58 -17.17 2.20
C GLU A 210 18.73 -16.09 1.49
N PRO A 211 18.14 -15.15 2.26
CA PRO A 211 17.43 -14.01 1.71
C PRO A 211 18.41 -13.05 1.00
N ARG A 212 17.93 -12.38 -0.06
CA ARG A 212 18.67 -11.32 -0.73
C ARG A 212 17.76 -10.19 -1.19
N ILE A 213 18.31 -8.98 -1.24
CA ILE A 213 17.65 -7.82 -1.84
C ILE A 213 17.79 -7.92 -3.36
N ILE A 214 16.73 -7.60 -4.10
CA ILE A 214 16.69 -7.44 -5.55
C ILE A 214 16.10 -6.07 -5.91
N ASP A 215 16.29 -5.65 -7.16
CA ASP A 215 15.75 -4.42 -7.74
C ASP A 215 16.05 -3.16 -6.92
N GLN A 216 17.24 -2.58 -7.10
CA GLN A 216 17.65 -1.36 -6.39
C GLN A 216 17.69 -0.12 -7.28
N ASP A 217 17.56 -0.30 -8.60
CA ASP A 217 17.75 0.77 -9.57
C ASP A 217 16.48 1.62 -9.74
N GLU A 218 15.30 1.00 -9.81
CA GLU A 218 14.00 1.69 -9.95
C GLU A 218 13.81 2.81 -8.89
N PRO A 219 13.97 2.56 -7.57
CA PRO A 219 13.87 3.61 -6.56
C PRO A 219 14.93 4.71 -6.70
N ARG A 220 16.17 4.36 -7.08
CA ARG A 220 17.27 5.33 -7.26
C ARG A 220 17.01 6.25 -8.44
N GLU A 221 16.57 5.70 -9.56
CA GLU A 221 16.20 6.45 -10.76
C GLU A 221 15.00 7.37 -10.48
N ALA A 222 13.98 6.88 -9.78
CA ALA A 222 12.82 7.69 -9.39
C ALA A 222 13.22 8.85 -8.46
N CYS A 223 14.13 8.60 -7.51
CA CYS A 223 14.66 9.65 -6.64
C CYS A 223 15.48 10.68 -7.43
N ALA A 224 16.38 10.24 -8.32
CA ALA A 224 17.19 11.12 -9.16
C ALA A 224 16.33 11.98 -10.10
N ALA A 225 15.20 11.46 -10.56
CA ALA A 225 14.22 12.19 -11.37
C ALA A 225 13.28 13.12 -10.55
N GLY A 226 13.48 13.25 -9.23
CA GLY A 226 12.64 14.06 -8.35
C GLY A 226 11.22 13.51 -8.12
N LYS A 227 10.99 12.24 -8.43
CA LYS A 227 9.68 11.58 -8.36
C LYS A 227 9.41 10.93 -7.01
N LEU A 228 10.46 10.39 -6.39
CA LEU A 228 10.43 9.75 -5.09
C LEU A 228 11.25 10.59 -4.09
N PRO A 229 10.68 11.03 -2.96
CA PRO A 229 11.45 11.72 -1.93
C PRO A 229 12.59 10.84 -1.39
N GLU A 230 13.79 11.42 -1.24
CA GLU A 230 15.00 10.69 -0.84
C GLU A 230 14.84 9.96 0.50
N HIS A 231 14.14 10.55 1.46
CA HIS A 231 13.90 9.94 2.77
C HIS A 231 13.01 8.68 2.67
N ILE A 232 12.05 8.63 1.73
CA ILE A 232 11.22 7.43 1.48
C ILE A 232 12.07 6.34 0.83
N MET A 233 12.91 6.70 -0.14
CA MET A 233 13.85 5.77 -0.77
C MET A 233 14.79 5.14 0.26
N LYS A 234 15.45 5.96 1.10
CA LYS A 234 16.33 5.48 2.17
C LYS A 234 15.58 4.55 3.12
N LYS A 235 14.36 4.93 3.53
CA LYS A 235 13.54 4.11 4.40
C LYS A 235 13.19 2.76 3.77
N ALA A 236 12.96 2.70 2.46
CA ALA A 236 12.71 1.45 1.75
C ALA A 236 13.92 0.50 1.83
N PHE A 237 15.14 1.03 1.61
CA PHE A 237 16.37 0.25 1.75
C PHE A 237 16.61 -0.20 3.20
N ASP A 238 16.40 0.66 4.19
CA ASP A 238 16.52 0.29 5.60
C ASP A 238 15.59 -0.87 5.96
N VAL A 239 14.34 -0.85 5.47
CA VAL A 239 13.37 -1.94 5.68
C VAL A 239 13.82 -3.23 5.00
N ALA A 240 14.35 -3.15 3.77
CA ALA A 240 14.86 -4.32 3.04
C ALA A 240 16.06 -4.96 3.75
N GLU A 241 17.01 -4.15 4.20
CA GLU A 241 18.20 -4.61 4.94
C GLU A 241 17.83 -5.25 6.28
N GLU A 242 16.89 -4.63 7.02
CA GLU A 242 16.38 -5.17 8.28
C GLU A 242 15.66 -6.50 8.06
N LEU A 243 14.88 -6.64 6.98
CA LEU A 243 14.25 -7.90 6.62
C LEU A 243 15.27 -9.00 6.34
N VAL A 244 16.34 -8.70 5.60
CA VAL A 244 17.42 -9.67 5.36
C VAL A 244 18.02 -10.15 6.67
N LYS A 245 18.33 -9.23 7.60
CA LYS A 245 18.87 -9.57 8.93
C LYS A 245 17.93 -10.45 9.76
N GLN A 246 16.62 -10.20 9.70
CA GLN A 246 15.61 -10.98 10.43
C GLN A 246 15.36 -12.37 9.83
N LEU A 247 15.64 -12.53 8.53
CA LEU A 247 15.37 -13.77 7.79
C LEU A 247 16.59 -14.69 7.70
N THR A 248 17.79 -14.16 7.97
CA THR A 248 19.05 -14.91 8.10
C THR A 248 19.05 -15.65 9.44
#